data_AF-A0A644TSR7-F1
#
_entry.id   AF-A0A644TSR7-F1
#
_cell.length_a   1.000
_cell.length_b   1.000
_cell.length_c   1.000
_cell.angle_alpha   90.00
_cell.angle_beta   90.00
_cell.angle_gamma   90.00
#
_symmetry.space_group_name_H-M   'P 1'
#
loop_
_entity.id
_entity.type
_entity.pdbx_description
1 polymer ?
#
loop_
_entity_poly.entity_id
_entity_poly.type
_entity_poly.pdbx_seq_one_letter_code
_entity_poly.pdbx_strand_id
1 'polypeptide(L)'
;METTSQTTNEHTVVAPTSHEFTPSQLEKLSRQPEATRRLIIKEMSNIARERPESLPSFIHEVLHFCLLTTNVQPEPPEVKNFWRVWATLEEGKLIANHAINRDLLAVNLTEFIEVAEANGYGSFDRATLSELLPQSRNPMFMSHSRSVCSRCTGKTVRCWIFQRIQA
;
A
#
# COMPACT_ATOMS: atom_id res chain seq x y z
N MET A 1 69.81 6.57 13.67
CA MET A 1 68.83 7.50 14.27
C MET A 1 68.09 8.13 13.10
N GLU A 2 66.83 7.73 12.97
CA GLU A 2 65.88 8.24 11.98
C GLU A 2 65.64 9.74 12.17
N THR A 3 65.57 10.47 11.07
CA THR A 3 64.78 11.70 10.98
C THR A 3 64.17 11.78 9.58
N THR A 4 62.89 11.42 9.53
CA THR A 4 61.95 11.62 8.43
C THR A 4 61.40 13.05 8.46
N SER A 5 60.85 13.49 7.33
CA SER A 5 59.83 14.55 7.17
C SER A 5 60.34 15.98 7.00
N GLN A 6 59.82 16.83 6.10
CA GLN A 6 58.61 16.77 5.25
C GLN A 6 58.75 17.85 4.18
N THR A 7 58.54 17.50 2.91
CA THR A 7 58.31 18.47 1.82
C THR A 7 56.82 18.74 1.73
N THR A 8 56.47 20.01 1.83
CA THR A 8 55.14 20.60 1.66
C THR A 8 54.63 20.33 0.24
N ASN A 9 53.50 19.65 0.09
CA ASN A 9 52.74 19.66 -1.15
C ASN A 9 51.36 20.26 -0.85
N GLU A 10 51.11 21.40 -1.48
CA GLU A 10 49.81 22.03 -1.63
C GLU A 10 48.82 21.03 -2.23
N HIS A 11 47.71 20.79 -1.54
CA HIS A 11 46.56 20.11 -2.12
C HIS A 11 45.40 21.11 -2.18
N THR A 12 45.20 21.62 -3.39
CA THR A 12 44.06 22.40 -3.84
C THR A 12 42.76 21.78 -3.31
N VAL A 13 41.98 22.60 -2.60
CA VAL A 13 40.60 22.27 -2.19
C VAL A 13 39.74 22.27 -3.46
N VAL A 14 39.51 21.08 -4.02
CA VAL A 14 38.52 20.87 -5.08
C VAL A 14 37.15 20.70 -4.41
N ALA A 15 36.23 21.61 -4.72
CA ALA A 15 34.83 21.52 -4.31
C ALA A 15 34.19 20.21 -4.81
N PRO A 16 33.32 19.55 -4.04
CA PRO A 16 32.69 18.31 -4.49
C PRO A 16 31.59 18.63 -5.51
N THR A 17 31.90 18.43 -6.78
CA THR A 17 30.94 18.34 -7.90
C THR A 17 30.16 17.03 -7.83
N SER A 18 28.83 17.14 -7.96
CA SER A 18 27.89 16.13 -8.47
C SER A 18 27.95 14.73 -7.84
N HIS A 19 27.22 14.54 -6.73
CA HIS A 19 27.03 13.22 -6.13
C HIS A 19 26.01 12.40 -6.96
N GLU A 20 26.50 11.65 -7.94
CA GLU A 20 25.73 10.62 -8.63
C GLU A 20 25.43 9.46 -7.66
N PHE A 21 24.16 9.07 -7.55
CA PHE A 21 23.78 7.85 -6.81
C PHE A 21 24.21 6.63 -7.63
N THR A 22 25.09 5.81 -7.06
CA THR A 22 25.58 4.61 -7.76
C THR A 22 24.48 3.55 -7.93
N PRO A 23 24.56 2.67 -8.95
CA PRO A 23 23.64 1.53 -9.13
C PRO A 23 23.46 0.66 -7.87
N SER A 24 24.51 0.58 -7.04
CA SER A 24 24.48 -0.11 -5.75
C SER A 24 23.49 0.53 -4.75
N GLN A 25 23.29 1.85 -4.80
CA GLN A 25 22.34 2.53 -3.93
C GLN A 25 20.88 2.33 -4.39
N LEU A 26 20.64 2.31 -5.70
CA LEU A 26 19.34 1.97 -6.29
C LEU A 26 18.92 0.52 -5.93
N GLU A 27 19.85 -0.41 -5.96
CA GLU A 27 19.58 -1.80 -5.57
C GLU A 27 19.37 -1.96 -4.06
N LYS A 28 20.02 -1.15 -3.23
CA LYS A 28 19.74 -1.10 -1.78
C LYS A 28 18.35 -0.53 -1.48
N LEU A 29 17.89 0.44 -2.27
CA LEU A 29 16.54 1.01 -2.19
C LEU A 29 15.46 0.03 -2.66
N SER A 30 15.74 -0.78 -3.70
CA SER A 30 14.78 -1.77 -4.20
C SER A 30 14.51 -2.90 -3.20
N ARG A 31 15.51 -3.24 -2.37
CA ARG A 31 15.45 -4.24 -1.29
C ARG A 31 14.80 -3.74 0.01
N GLN A 32 14.42 -2.46 0.10
CA GLN A 32 13.74 -1.93 1.28
C GLN A 32 12.27 -2.39 1.35
N PRO A 33 11.69 -2.53 2.55
CA PRO A 33 10.26 -2.78 2.73
C PRO A 33 9.41 -1.75 1.99
N GLU A 34 8.26 -2.17 1.45
CA GLU A 34 7.39 -1.33 0.61
C GLU A 34 6.96 -0.03 1.32
N ALA A 35 6.72 -0.10 2.64
CA ALA A 35 6.40 1.06 3.47
C ALA A 35 7.51 2.12 3.49
N THR A 36 8.78 1.68 3.59
CA THR A 36 9.96 2.54 3.53
C THR A 36 10.11 3.18 2.16
N ARG A 37 9.88 2.41 1.09
CA ARG A 37 9.90 2.92 -0.29
C ARG A 37 8.82 3.99 -0.50
N ARG A 38 7.61 3.76 0.00
CA ARG A 38 6.50 4.73 -0.06
C ARG A 38 6.80 6.02 0.71
N LEU A 39 7.44 5.93 1.88
CA LEU A 39 7.82 7.10 2.66
C LEU A 39 8.87 7.95 1.93
N ILE A 40 9.88 7.30 1.34
CA ILE A 40 10.91 7.98 0.55
C ILE A 40 10.30 8.66 -0.69
N ILE A 41 9.39 7.98 -1.40
CA ILE A 41 8.69 8.56 -2.55
C ILE A 41 7.83 9.76 -2.13
N LYS A 42 7.13 9.66 -1.00
CA LYS A 42 6.29 10.75 -0.47
C LYS A 42 7.14 11.96 -0.07
N GLU A 43 8.27 11.73 0.59
CA GLU A 43 9.20 12.78 0.99
C GLU A 43 9.80 13.48 -0.23
N MET A 44 10.25 12.71 -1.23
CA MET A 44 10.78 13.25 -2.48
C MET A 44 9.72 14.04 -3.27
N SER A 45 8.47 13.60 -3.26
CA SER A 45 7.34 14.32 -3.88
C SER A 45 7.04 15.64 -3.17
N ASN A 46 7.18 15.70 -1.84
CA ASN A 46 7.03 16.93 -1.07
C ASN A 46 8.16 17.91 -1.36
N ILE A 47 9.41 17.44 -1.41
CA ILE A 47 10.58 18.27 -1.76
C ILE A 47 10.44 18.86 -3.18
N ALA A 48 9.96 18.06 -4.14
CA ALA A 48 9.69 18.51 -5.51
C ALA A 48 8.65 19.64 -5.58
N ARG A 49 7.66 19.62 -4.68
CA ARG A 49 6.61 20.62 -4.59
C ARG A 49 7.08 21.92 -3.94
N GLU A 50 8.00 21.84 -2.98
CA GLU A 50 8.45 23.00 -2.20
C GLU A 50 9.68 23.70 -2.78
N ARG A 51 10.54 23.00 -3.52
CA ARG A 51 11.77 23.56 -4.12
C ARG A 51 12.13 22.91 -5.47
N PRO A 52 11.46 23.29 -6.57
CA PRO A 52 11.66 22.68 -7.89
C PRO A 52 13.09 22.86 -8.43
N GLU A 53 13.75 23.97 -8.09
CA GLU A 53 15.12 24.32 -8.53
C GLU A 53 16.22 23.50 -7.84
N SER A 54 15.89 22.77 -6.76
CA SER A 54 16.88 22.10 -5.90
C SER A 54 17.05 20.61 -6.18
N LEU A 55 16.26 20.07 -7.12
CA LEU A 55 16.29 18.66 -7.45
C LEU A 55 17.31 18.40 -8.56
N PRO A 56 18.32 17.54 -8.33
CA PRO A 56 19.15 17.03 -9.41
C PRO A 56 18.28 16.39 -10.47
N SER A 57 18.64 16.54 -11.75
CA SER A 57 17.90 16.05 -12.93
C SER A 57 17.46 14.57 -12.82
N PHE A 58 18.22 13.78 -12.06
CA PHE A 58 17.98 12.38 -11.77
C PHE A 58 16.78 12.10 -10.83
N ILE A 59 16.41 13.00 -9.91
CA ILE A 59 15.18 12.86 -9.10
C ILE A 59 13.95 12.94 -10.00
N HIS A 60 14.01 13.74 -11.06
CA HIS A 60 12.96 13.80 -12.08
C HIS A 60 12.82 12.45 -12.80
N GLU A 61 13.93 11.77 -13.07
CA GLU A 61 13.97 10.47 -13.75
C GLU A 61 13.50 9.33 -12.84
N VAL A 62 13.89 9.34 -11.55
CA VAL A 62 13.41 8.39 -10.54
C VAL A 62 11.94 8.63 -10.22
N LEU A 63 11.48 9.89 -10.10
CA LEU A 63 10.06 10.21 -9.94
C LEU A 63 9.27 9.80 -11.18
N HIS A 64 9.76 10.08 -12.38
CA HIS A 64 9.12 9.67 -13.64
C HIS A 64 9.06 8.15 -13.75
N PHE A 65 10.16 7.44 -13.45
CA PHE A 65 10.18 5.98 -13.42
C PHE A 65 9.24 5.41 -12.36
N CYS A 66 9.24 5.96 -11.13
CA CYS A 66 8.30 5.56 -10.08
C CYS A 66 6.87 5.85 -10.49
N LEU A 67 6.54 7.03 -11.03
CA LEU A 67 5.19 7.39 -11.46
C LEU A 67 4.70 6.54 -12.65
N LEU A 68 5.58 6.19 -13.58
CA LEU A 68 5.27 5.34 -14.74
C LEU A 68 5.19 3.84 -14.37
N THR A 69 5.92 3.39 -13.36
CA THR A 69 5.91 1.99 -12.90
C THR A 69 4.91 1.74 -11.76
N THR A 70 4.48 2.78 -11.05
CA THR A 70 3.29 2.75 -10.21
C THR A 70 2.08 2.86 -11.12
N ASN A 71 1.77 1.78 -11.84
CA ASN A 71 0.46 1.59 -12.44
C ASN A 71 -0.56 1.31 -11.30
N VAL A 72 -0.72 2.27 -10.40
CA VAL A 72 -1.73 2.28 -9.35
C VAL A 72 -3.02 2.66 -10.05
N GLN A 73 -3.58 1.69 -10.77
CA GLN A 73 -4.95 1.84 -11.28
C GLN A 73 -5.84 2.18 -10.07
N PRO A 74 -6.65 3.23 -10.13
CA PRO A 74 -7.51 3.60 -9.02
C PRO A 74 -8.42 2.40 -8.70
N GLU A 75 -8.52 2.06 -7.42
CA GLU A 75 -9.43 0.98 -6.99
C GLU A 75 -10.86 1.30 -7.48
N PRO A 76 -11.58 0.33 -8.07
CA PRO A 76 -12.90 0.56 -8.63
C PRO A 76 -13.85 1.23 -7.61
N PRO A 77 -14.71 2.17 -8.04
CA PRO A 77 -15.58 2.89 -7.12
C PRO A 77 -16.53 1.95 -6.35
N GLU A 78 -16.93 0.83 -6.93
CA GLU A 78 -17.76 -0.20 -6.30
C GLU A 78 -17.05 -0.86 -5.12
N VAL A 79 -15.76 -1.16 -5.27
CA VAL A 79 -14.93 -1.76 -4.21
C VAL A 79 -14.73 -0.75 -3.07
N LYS A 80 -14.45 0.50 -3.40
CA LYS A 80 -14.37 1.58 -2.39
C LYS A 80 -15.69 1.75 -1.64
N ASN A 81 -16.81 1.74 -2.37
CA ASN A 81 -18.13 1.87 -1.77
C ASN A 81 -18.46 0.68 -0.85
N PHE A 82 -18.15 -0.54 -1.30
CA PHE A 82 -18.30 -1.75 -0.51
C PHE A 82 -17.57 -1.64 0.83
N TRP A 83 -16.28 -1.27 0.82
CA TRP A 83 -15.50 -1.17 2.06
C TRP A 83 -15.94 -0.03 2.97
N ARG A 84 -16.40 1.08 2.40
CA ARG A 84 -17.01 2.17 3.15
C ARG A 84 -18.23 1.68 3.93
N VAL A 85 -19.16 1.00 3.26
CA VAL A 85 -20.37 0.47 3.89
C VAL A 85 -20.05 -0.64 4.88
N TRP A 86 -19.13 -1.54 4.55
CA TRP A 86 -18.64 -2.57 5.46
C TRP A 86 -18.13 -1.96 6.77
N ALA A 87 -17.27 -0.94 6.70
CA ALA A 87 -16.73 -0.29 7.89
C ALA A 87 -17.83 0.31 8.78
N THR A 88 -18.80 1.00 8.18
CA THR A 88 -19.94 1.56 8.93
C THR A 88 -20.80 0.48 9.60
N LEU A 89 -21.07 -0.62 8.89
CA LEU A 89 -21.83 -1.75 9.45
C LEU A 89 -21.05 -2.48 10.54
N GLU A 90 -19.73 -2.61 10.41
CA GLU A 90 -18.86 -3.27 11.37
C GLU A 90 -18.75 -2.45 12.67
N GLU A 91 -18.61 -1.13 12.57
CA GLU A 91 -18.65 -0.20 13.71
C GLU A 91 -19.99 -0.27 14.45
N GLY A 92 -21.08 -0.33 13.70
CA GLY A 92 -22.43 -0.51 14.23
C GLY A 92 -22.70 -1.92 14.79
N LYS A 93 -21.75 -2.87 14.66
CA LYS A 93 -21.89 -4.30 15.01
C LYS A 93 -23.09 -4.97 14.31
N LEU A 94 -23.48 -4.44 13.15
CA LEU A 94 -24.58 -4.95 12.33
C LEU A 94 -24.11 -6.03 11.36
N ILE A 95 -22.81 -6.10 11.09
CA ILE A 95 -22.18 -7.15 10.29
C ILE A 95 -21.05 -7.81 11.05
N ALA A 96 -20.84 -9.09 10.76
CA ALA A 96 -19.85 -9.91 11.42
C ALA A 96 -18.66 -10.23 10.50
N ASN A 97 -17.44 -9.98 10.98
CA ASN A 97 -16.26 -10.63 10.43
C ASN A 97 -16.23 -12.09 10.91
N HIS A 98 -16.35 -13.04 9.97
CA HIS A 98 -16.37 -14.47 10.29
C HIS A 98 -14.99 -15.01 10.68
N ALA A 99 -13.90 -14.25 10.44
CA ALA A 99 -12.55 -14.69 10.69
C ALA A 99 -12.25 -14.72 12.20
N ILE A 100 -11.59 -15.78 12.64
CA ILE A 100 -11.09 -15.89 14.03
C ILE A 100 -9.90 -14.95 14.23
N ASN A 101 -9.03 -14.84 13.22
CA ASN A 101 -7.89 -13.93 13.23
C ASN A 101 -8.37 -12.49 12.94
N ARG A 102 -7.96 -11.53 13.79
CA ARG A 102 -8.31 -10.11 13.67
C ARG A 102 -7.62 -9.39 12.49
N ASP A 103 -6.53 -9.98 11.99
CA ASP A 103 -5.80 -9.48 10.82
C ASP A 103 -6.46 -9.87 9.49
N LEU A 104 -7.44 -10.78 9.56
CA LEU A 104 -8.19 -11.23 8.42
C LEU A 104 -9.63 -10.73 8.50
N LEU A 105 -10.20 -10.48 7.33
CA LEU A 105 -11.61 -10.25 7.13
C LEU A 105 -12.16 -11.45 6.36
N ALA A 106 -13.09 -12.18 6.96
CA ALA A 106 -13.86 -13.19 6.26
C ALA A 106 -15.28 -12.65 6.05
N VAL A 107 -15.54 -12.25 4.82
CA VAL A 107 -16.77 -11.59 4.36
C VAL A 107 -17.67 -12.64 3.72
N ASN A 108 -18.87 -12.83 4.25
CA ASN A 108 -19.94 -13.51 3.53
C ASN A 108 -20.67 -12.49 2.66
N LEU A 109 -20.53 -12.57 1.33
CA LEU A 109 -21.13 -11.58 0.43
C LEU A 109 -22.65 -11.57 0.46
N THR A 110 -23.29 -12.72 0.63
CA THR A 110 -24.75 -12.80 0.67
C THR A 110 -25.28 -12.09 1.92
N GLU A 111 -24.69 -12.38 3.06
CA GLU A 111 -25.02 -11.72 4.33
C GLU A 111 -24.73 -10.21 4.28
N PHE A 112 -23.62 -9.79 3.68
CA PHE A 112 -23.33 -8.37 3.49
C PHE A 112 -24.42 -7.66 2.70
N ILE A 113 -24.84 -8.22 1.56
CA ILE A 113 -25.86 -7.60 0.69
C ILE A 113 -27.18 -7.47 1.45
N GLU A 114 -27.62 -8.55 2.11
CA GLU A 114 -28.85 -8.56 2.92
C GLU A 114 -28.83 -7.51 4.03
N VAL A 115 -27.72 -7.43 4.78
CA VAL A 115 -27.56 -6.44 5.87
C VAL A 115 -27.49 -5.01 5.33
N ALA A 116 -26.78 -4.79 4.22
CA ALA A 116 -26.65 -3.46 3.62
C ALA A 116 -28.01 -2.94 3.12
N GLU A 117 -28.80 -3.80 2.46
CA GLU A 117 -30.15 -3.48 2.00
C GLU A 117 -31.10 -3.20 3.18
N ALA A 118 -31.06 -4.04 4.21
CA ALA A 118 -31.89 -3.86 5.41
C ALA A 118 -31.62 -2.55 6.16
N ASN A 119 -30.41 -1.98 6.01
CA ASN A 119 -30.00 -0.72 6.65
C ASN A 119 -29.99 0.48 5.68
N GLY A 120 -30.52 0.33 4.46
CA GLY A 120 -30.73 1.45 3.54
C GLY A 120 -29.47 1.94 2.80
N TYR A 121 -28.39 1.14 2.74
CA TYR A 121 -27.18 1.50 2.00
C TYR A 121 -27.27 1.27 0.48
N GLY A 122 -28.41 0.77 0.00
CA GLY A 122 -28.69 0.45 -1.40
C GLY A 122 -28.40 -1.02 -1.74
N SER A 123 -28.87 -1.43 -2.91
CA SER A 123 -28.66 -2.79 -3.44
C SER A 123 -27.27 -2.91 -4.04
N PHE A 124 -26.49 -3.88 -3.56
CA PHE A 124 -25.20 -4.22 -4.12
C PHE A 124 -25.36 -5.39 -5.10
N ASP A 125 -24.91 -5.23 -6.34
CA ASP A 125 -24.93 -6.33 -7.30
C ASP A 125 -23.82 -7.35 -6.98
N ARG A 126 -24.22 -8.58 -6.71
CA ARG A 126 -23.32 -9.68 -6.38
C ARG A 126 -22.38 -10.04 -7.52
N ALA A 127 -22.84 -9.95 -8.77
CA ALA A 127 -22.01 -10.29 -9.93
C ALA A 127 -20.86 -9.28 -10.06
N THR A 128 -21.21 -7.99 -10.01
CA THR A 128 -20.26 -6.87 -10.01
C THR A 128 -19.26 -6.99 -8.84
N LEU A 129 -19.73 -7.23 -7.61
CA LEU A 129 -18.83 -7.39 -6.47
C LEU A 129 -17.89 -8.60 -6.63
N SER A 130 -18.38 -9.72 -7.16
CA SER A 130 -17.54 -10.91 -7.36
C SER A 130 -16.45 -10.68 -8.40
N GLU A 131 -16.70 -9.84 -9.39
CA GLU A 131 -15.72 -9.46 -10.41
C GLU A 131 -14.69 -8.45 -9.89
N LEU A 132 -15.14 -7.46 -9.11
CA LEU A 132 -14.32 -6.30 -8.76
C LEU A 132 -13.60 -6.44 -7.41
N LEU A 133 -14.15 -7.15 -6.43
CA LEU A 133 -13.51 -7.32 -5.11
C LEU A 133 -12.10 -7.92 -5.13
N PRO A 134 -11.72 -8.82 -6.07
CA PRO A 134 -10.33 -9.27 -6.21
C PRO A 134 -9.33 -8.13 -6.45
N GLN A 135 -9.80 -6.98 -6.96
CA GLN A 135 -8.96 -5.80 -7.19
C GLN A 135 -8.72 -4.99 -5.90
N SER A 136 -9.31 -5.40 -4.78
CA SER A 136 -9.15 -4.67 -3.54
C SER A 136 -7.75 -4.76 -2.97
N ARG A 137 -7.20 -3.59 -2.62
CA ARG A 137 -5.83 -3.45 -2.12
C ARG A 137 -5.77 -3.17 -0.63
N ASN A 138 -6.81 -2.57 -0.07
CA ASN A 138 -6.89 -2.33 1.35
C ASN A 138 -8.37 -2.33 1.80
N PRO A 139 -8.85 -3.43 2.38
CA PRO A 139 -8.18 -4.70 2.66
C PRO A 139 -7.69 -5.48 1.42
N MET A 140 -6.54 -6.17 1.52
CA MET A 140 -5.94 -6.91 0.39
C MET A 140 -6.64 -8.24 0.15
N PHE A 141 -7.09 -8.50 -1.07
CA PHE A 141 -7.73 -9.77 -1.42
C PHE A 141 -6.77 -10.96 -1.29
N MET A 142 -7.22 -12.05 -0.64
CA MET A 142 -6.45 -13.30 -0.52
C MET A 142 -7.09 -14.47 -1.24
N SER A 143 -8.40 -14.69 -1.05
CA SER A 143 -9.11 -15.82 -1.65
C SER A 143 -10.62 -15.59 -1.65
N HIS A 144 -11.33 -16.24 -2.57
CA HIS A 144 -12.79 -16.25 -2.62
C HIS A 144 -13.34 -17.65 -2.29
N SER A 145 -14.60 -17.71 -1.86
CA SER A 145 -15.33 -18.97 -1.60
C SER A 145 -14.63 -19.94 -0.62
N ARG A 146 -13.85 -19.44 0.33
CA ARG A 146 -13.18 -20.27 1.33
C ARG A 146 -14.18 -20.71 2.39
N SER A 147 -14.23 -22.00 2.68
CA SER A 147 -14.96 -22.51 3.85
C SER A 147 -14.25 -22.05 5.12
N VAL A 148 -14.96 -21.28 5.95
CA VAL A 148 -14.48 -20.84 7.27
C VAL A 148 -15.48 -21.24 8.33
N CYS A 149 -14.99 -21.71 9.48
CA CYS A 149 -15.83 -21.84 10.67
C CYS A 149 -16.05 -20.43 11.22
N SER A 150 -17.27 -19.91 11.09
CA SER A 150 -17.62 -18.57 11.53
C SER A 150 -17.45 -18.46 13.04
N ARG A 151 -16.68 -17.47 13.50
CA ARG A 151 -16.59 -17.16 14.93
C ARG A 151 -17.94 -16.74 15.53
N CYS A 152 -18.84 -16.20 14.71
CA CYS A 152 -20.08 -15.58 15.17
C CYS A 152 -21.22 -16.58 15.27
N THR A 153 -21.31 -17.51 14.31
CA THR A 153 -22.41 -18.50 14.27
C THR A 153 -21.97 -19.91 14.67
N GLY A 154 -20.66 -20.18 14.74
CA GLY A 154 -20.11 -21.53 14.95
C GLY A 154 -20.30 -22.48 13.77
N LYS A 155 -20.85 -21.99 12.65
CA LYS A 155 -21.13 -22.79 11.44
C LYS A 155 -20.07 -22.56 10.37
N THR A 156 -19.88 -23.56 9.50
CA THR A 156 -19.07 -23.40 8.30
C THR A 156 -19.83 -22.57 7.26
N VAL A 157 -19.25 -21.45 6.85
CA VAL A 157 -19.79 -20.56 5.82
C VAL A 157 -18.76 -20.31 4.72
N ARG A 158 -19.22 -19.92 3.53
CA ARG A 158 -18.34 -19.55 2.42
C ARG A 158 -18.04 -18.06 2.48
N CYS A 159 -16.77 -17.72 2.66
CA CYS A 159 -16.33 -16.34 2.78
C CYS A 159 -15.30 -15.97 1.73
N TRP A 160 -15.29 -14.68 1.43
CA TRP A 160 -14.20 -13.97 0.78
C TRP A 160 -13.23 -13.53 1.86
N ILE A 161 -11.95 -13.82 1.65
CA ILE A 161 -10.90 -13.57 2.64
C ILE A 161 -10.05 -12.41 2.16
N PHE A 162 -9.90 -11.44 3.04
CA PHE A 162 -9.03 -10.30 2.86
C PHE A 162 -8.08 -10.15 4.05
N GLN A 163 -6.91 -9.61 3.81
CA GLN A 163 -5.95 -9.25 4.83
C GLN A 163 -6.06 -7.75 5.12
N ARG A 164 -6.21 -7.39 6.40
CA ARG A 164 -6.05 -6.00 6.83
C ARG A 164 -4.58 -5.65 6.75
N ILE A 165 -4.25 -4.60 6.00
CA ILE A 165 -2.92 -4.00 6.08
C ILE A 165 -2.96 -3.12 7.32
N GLN A 166 -2.42 -3.61 8.43
CA GLN A 166 -2.20 -2.76 9.60
C GLN A 166 -1.24 -1.65 9.18
N ALA A 167 -1.68 -0.40 9.31
CA ALA A 167 -0.86 0.78 9.09
C ALA A 167 -0.01 1.08 10.33
#